data_AF-A0A701BCX2-F1
#
_entry.id   AF-A0A701BCX2-F1
#
_cell.length_a   1.000
_cell.length_b   1.000
_cell.length_c   1.000
_cell.angle_alpha   90.00
_cell.angle_beta   90.00
_cell.angle_gamma   90.00
#
_symmetry.space_group_name_H-M   'P 1'
#
loop_
_entity.id
_entity.type
_entity.pdbx_description
1 polymer ?
#
loop_
_entity_poly.entity_id
_entity_poly.type
_entity_poly.pdbx_seq_one_letter_code
_entity_poly.pdbx_strand_id
1 'polypeptide(L)'
;MLTDTRLRHLKPKEKLYKVNDRDGLYVAVTPAGTISFRYNYSINGRQETVTFGRYGVGGITLAEARERLNEAKKMVASGRSLETST
;
A
#
# COMPACT_ATOMS: atom_id res chain seq x y z
N MET A 1 7.71 1.06 -10.36
CA MET A 1 6.75 2.18 -10.26
C MET A 1 5.48 1.88 -11.05
N LEU A 2 4.33 2.03 -10.41
CA LEU A 2 2.99 1.81 -10.93
C LEU A 2 2.47 3.04 -11.67
N THR A 3 1.49 2.80 -12.54
CA THR A 3 0.65 3.80 -13.22
C THR A 3 -0.82 3.43 -13.05
N ASP A 4 -1.72 4.39 -13.18
CA ASP A 4 -3.17 4.14 -13.14
C ASP A 4 -3.60 3.12 -14.20
N THR A 5 -3.08 3.22 -15.42
CA THR A 5 -3.35 2.26 -16.49
C THR A 5 -2.95 0.84 -16.07
N ARG A 6 -1.77 0.68 -15.47
CA ARG A 6 -1.31 -0.63 -14.99
C ARG A 6 -2.22 -1.17 -13.89
N LEU A 7 -2.63 -0.33 -12.94
CA LEU A 7 -3.53 -0.71 -11.85
C LEU A 7 -4.88 -1.21 -12.37
N ARG A 8 -5.48 -0.50 -13.34
CA ARG A 8 -6.75 -0.90 -13.97
C ARG A 8 -6.66 -2.25 -14.69
N HIS A 9 -5.47 -2.62 -15.15
CA HIS A 9 -5.24 -3.86 -15.91
C HIS A 9 -4.81 -5.04 -15.03
N LEU A 10 -4.58 -4.85 -13.73
CA LEU A 10 -4.27 -5.95 -12.82
C LEU A 10 -5.46 -6.91 -12.73
N LYS A 11 -5.16 -8.21 -12.86
CA LYS A 11 -6.18 -9.27 -12.80
C LYS A 11 -6.06 -10.08 -11.50
N PRO A 12 -7.17 -10.58 -10.95
CA PRO A 12 -7.12 -11.51 -9.83
C PRO A 12 -6.31 -12.76 -10.21
N LYS A 13 -5.71 -13.40 -9.20
CA LYS A 13 -5.00 -14.68 -9.32
C LYS A 13 -5.50 -15.62 -8.23
N GLU A 14 -5.08 -16.88 -8.27
CA GLU A 14 -5.44 -17.91 -7.29
C GLU A 14 -5.07 -17.54 -5.85
N LYS A 15 -4.03 -16.71 -5.67
CA LYS A 15 -3.55 -16.25 -4.36
C LYS A 15 -3.30 -14.74 -4.38
N LEU A 16 -3.32 -14.13 -3.19
CA LEU A 16 -2.94 -12.74 -3.01
C LEU A 16 -1.53 -12.51 -3.54
N TYR A 17 -1.34 -11.48 -4.34
CA TYR A 17 -0.03 -11.10 -4.87
C TYR A 17 0.24 -9.61 -4.70
N LYS A 18 1.53 -9.27 -4.64
CA LYS A 18 2.01 -7.90 -4.48
C LYS A 18 2.53 -7.35 -5.80
N VAL A 19 2.28 -6.07 -6.06
CA VAL A 19 2.93 -5.33 -7.16
C VAL A 19 3.53 -4.05 -6.60
N ASN A 20 4.85 -3.94 -6.65
CA ASN A 20 5.59 -2.85 -6.02
C ASN A 20 5.46 -1.52 -6.79
N ASP A 21 5.29 -0.42 -6.06
CA ASP A 21 5.42 0.94 -6.58
C ASP A 21 6.83 1.48 -6.35
N ARG A 22 7.10 1.98 -5.13
CA ARG A 22 8.31 2.68 -4.67
C ARG A 22 8.41 2.63 -3.15
N ASP A 23 9.59 2.81 -2.56
CA ASP A 23 9.78 3.09 -1.12
C ASP A 23 8.95 2.19 -0.18
N GLY A 24 8.80 0.90 -0.49
CA GLY A 24 7.98 -0.03 0.31
C GLY A 24 6.46 0.08 0.10
N LEU A 25 5.97 1.05 -0.66
CA LEU A 25 4.58 1.11 -1.16
C LEU A 25 4.38 0.08 -2.27
N TYR A 26 3.31 -0.69 -2.15
CA TYR A 26 2.88 -1.67 -3.14
C TYR A 26 1.35 -1.77 -3.15
N VAL A 27 0.81 -2.45 -4.15
CA VAL A 27 -0.59 -2.91 -4.11
C VAL A 27 -0.65 -4.40 -3.82
N ALA A 28 -1.57 -4.79 -2.92
CA ALA A 28 -1.99 -6.17 -2.74
C ALA A 28 -3.27 -6.42 -3.54
N VAL A 29 -3.23 -7.39 -4.44
CA VAL A 29 -4.39 -7.82 -5.25
C VAL A 29 -4.89 -9.14 -4.69
N THR A 30 -6.14 -9.18 -4.24
CA THR A 30 -6.77 -10.41 -3.72
C THR A 30 -7.33 -11.28 -4.83
N PRO A 31 -7.62 -12.57 -4.58
CA PRO A 31 -8.36 -13.42 -5.53
C PRO A 31 -9.75 -12.89 -5.90
N ALA A 32 -10.37 -12.08 -5.03
CA ALA A 32 -11.62 -11.38 -5.31
C ALA A 32 -11.45 -10.11 -6.18
N GLY A 33 -10.21 -9.80 -6.62
CA GLY A 33 -9.91 -8.63 -7.44
C GLY A 33 -9.83 -7.31 -6.67
N THR A 34 -9.91 -7.34 -5.34
CA THR A 34 -9.67 -6.15 -4.54
C THR A 34 -8.20 -5.76 -4.62
N ILE A 35 -7.95 -4.51 -4.99
CA ILE A 35 -6.63 -3.89 -5.01
C ILE A 35 -6.55 -2.94 -3.81
N SER A 36 -5.53 -3.10 -2.96
CA SER A 36 -5.30 -2.22 -1.81
C SER A 36 -3.87 -1.70 -1.78
N PHE A 37 -3.70 -0.40 -1.54
CA PHE A 37 -2.39 0.21 -1.32
C PHE A 37 -1.91 -0.11 0.09
N ARG A 38 -0.68 -0.62 0.19
CA ARG A 38 -0.05 -1.01 1.44
C ARG A 38 1.40 -0.53 1.47
N TYR A 39 1.87 -0.19 2.65
CA TYR A 39 3.24 0.23 2.89
C TYR A 39 3.89 -0.72 3.89
N ASN A 40 4.94 -1.41 3.43
CA ASN A 40 5.82 -2.20 4.28
C ASN A 40 6.97 -1.32 4.76
N TYR A 41 7.19 -1.27 6.08
CA TYR A 41 8.27 -0.49 6.67
C TYR A 41 8.90 -1.21 7.85
N SER A 42 10.07 -0.75 8.25
CA SER A 42 10.78 -1.22 9.43
C SER A 42 10.83 -0.13 10.48
N ILE A 43 10.59 -0.49 11.73
CA ILE A 43 10.70 0.41 12.88
C ILE A 43 11.15 -0.38 14.10
N ASN A 44 12.14 0.12 14.84
CA ASN A 44 12.69 -0.54 16.03
C ASN A 44 13.06 -2.02 15.81
N GLY A 45 13.61 -2.34 14.63
CA GLY A 45 13.97 -3.72 14.24
C GLY A 45 12.79 -4.63 13.85
N ARG A 46 11.55 -4.15 13.92
CA ARG A 46 10.33 -4.88 13.53
C ARG A 46 9.88 -4.46 12.13
N GLN A 47 9.45 -5.43 11.32
CA GLN A 47 8.71 -5.15 10.09
C GLN A 47 7.22 -5.02 10.38
N GLU A 48 6.63 -3.97 9.85
CA GLU A 48 5.21 -3.67 9.97
C GLU A 48 4.60 -3.39 8.60
N THR A 49 3.27 -3.45 8.52
CA THR A 49 2.53 -3.15 7.29
C THR A 49 1.30 -2.33 7.61
N VAL A 50 1.18 -1.16 7.00
CA VAL A 50 -0.04 -0.35 7.06
C VAL A 50 -0.80 -0.45 5.73
N THR A 51 -2.13 -0.51 5.79
CA THR A 51 -2.99 -0.43 4.61
C THR A 51 -3.55 0.98 4.49
N PHE A 52 -3.28 1.66 3.38
CA PHE A 52 -3.76 3.03 3.16
C PHE A 52 -5.19 3.10 2.65
N GLY A 53 -5.61 2.11 1.86
CA GLY A 53 -6.97 2.08 1.30
C GLY A 53 -7.07 1.21 0.05
N ARG A 54 -8.30 0.99 -0.41
CA ARG A 54 -8.59 0.28 -1.67
C ARG A 54 -8.37 1.22 -2.86
N TYR A 55 -7.93 0.69 -4.00
CA TYR A 55 -7.87 1.46 -5.26
C TYR A 55 -9.24 1.45 -5.95
N GLY A 56 -9.65 2.59 -6.50
CA GLY A 56 -10.85 2.71 -7.35
C GLY A 56 -11.97 3.55 -6.73
N VAL A 57 -13.19 3.39 -7.27
CA VAL A 57 -14.38 4.15 -6.84
C VAL A 57 -14.66 3.92 -5.35
N GLY A 58 -14.80 5.00 -4.58
CA GLY A 58 -14.99 4.94 -3.12
C GLY A 58 -13.72 4.57 -2.33
N GLY A 59 -12.58 4.43 -3.00
CA GLY A 59 -11.27 4.22 -2.41
C GLY A 59 -10.37 5.44 -2.60
N ILE A 60 -9.08 5.18 -2.76
CA ILE A 60 -8.05 6.20 -3.01
C ILE A 60 -7.37 5.98 -4.37
N THR A 61 -6.80 7.04 -4.90
CA THR A 61 -5.97 7.05 -6.11
C THR A 61 -4.52 6.68 -5.82
N LEU A 62 -3.75 6.40 -6.88
CA LEU A 62 -2.30 6.17 -6.77
C LEU A 62 -1.56 7.43 -6.28
N ALA A 63 -2.03 8.62 -6.64
CA ALA A 63 -1.45 9.88 -6.18
C ALA A 63 -1.63 10.04 -4.67
N GLU A 64 -2.85 9.89 -4.16
CA GLU A 64 -3.14 9.95 -2.73
C GLU A 64 -2.37 8.89 -1.93
N ALA A 65 -2.22 7.68 -2.47
CA ALA A 65 -1.42 6.64 -1.83
C ALA A 65 0.07 7.03 -1.68
N ARG A 66 0.62 7.79 -2.64
CA ARG A 66 2.00 8.31 -2.57
C ARG A 66 2.13 9.50 -1.63
N GLU A 67 1.10 10.33 -1.52
CA GLU A 67 1.05 11.40 -0.51
C GLU A 67 1.05 10.80 0.90
N ARG A 68 0.17 9.82 1.17
CA ARG A 68 0.13 9.09 2.44
C ARG A 68 1.44 8.37 2.74
N LEU A 69 2.14 7.85 1.73
CA LEU A 69 3.47 7.27 1.90
C LEU A 69 4.48 8.30 2.43
N ASN A 70 4.47 9.52 1.90
CA ASN A 70 5.38 10.58 2.35
C ASN A 70 5.11 10.97 3.81
N GLU A 71 3.84 11.06 4.20
CA GLU A 71 3.43 11.32 5.59
C GLU A 71 3.82 10.16 6.52
N ALA A 72 3.56 8.93 6.09
CA ALA A 72 3.93 7.70 6.78
C ALA A 72 5.43 7.63 7.04
N LYS A 73 6.27 7.92 6.04
CA LYS A 73 7.73 7.95 6.18
C LYS A 73 8.19 8.95 7.24
N LYS A 74 7.57 10.13 7.33
CA LYS A 74 7.88 11.13 8.37
C LYS A 74 7.54 10.60 9.76
N MET A 75 6.39 9.96 9.93
CA MET A 75 5.97 9.37 11.20
C MET A 75 6.90 8.22 11.63
N VAL A 76 7.24 7.31 10.72
CA VAL A 76 8.17 6.20 11.01
C VAL A 76 9.56 6.72 11.36
N ALA A 77 10.05 7.74 10.66
CA ALA A 77 11.33 8.39 10.97
C ALA A 77 11.33 9.04 12.37
N SER A 78 10.17 9.48 12.87
CA SER A 78 10.00 9.96 14.25
C SER A 78 9.80 8.85 15.29
N GLY A 79 10.00 7.57 14.92
CA GLY A 79 9.87 6.44 15.83
C GLY A 79 8.41 6.03 16.12
N ARG A 80 7.44 6.48 15.32
CA ARG A 80 6.02 6.14 15.47
C ARG A 80 5.62 4.97 14.57
N SER A 81 5.07 3.91 15.17
CA SER A 81 4.39 2.82 14.45
C SER A 81 3.08 3.31 13.83
N LEU A 82 2.78 2.85 12.62
CA LEU A 82 1.55 3.12 11.87
C LEU A 82 0.56 1.95 11.92
N GLU A 83 0.94 0.86 12.57
CA GLU A 83 0.08 -0.30 12.76
C GLU A 83 -0.91 0.05 13.87
N THR A 84 -2.10 0.51 13.49
CA THR A 84 -3.21 0.58 14.43
C THR A 84 -3.69 -0.84 14.68
N SER A 85 -3.44 -1.37 15.89
CA SER A 85 -4.12 -2.57 16.39
C SER A 85 -5.61 -2.40 16.13
N THR A 86 -6.14 -3.23 15.24
CA THR A 86 -7.59 -3.40 15.08
C THR A 86 -8.08 -4.29 16.21
#